data_AF-A0A962H7N3-F1
#
_entry.id   AF-A0A962H7N3-F1
#
_cell.length_a   1.000
_cell.length_b   1.000
_cell.length_c   1.000
_cell.angle_alpha   90.00
_cell.angle_beta   90.00
_cell.angle_gamma   90.00
#
_symmetry.space_group_name_H-M   'P 1'
#
loop_
_entity.id
_entity.type
_entity.pdbx_description
1 polymer ?
#
loop_
_entity_poly.entity_id
_entity_poly.type
_entity_poly.pdbx_seq_one_letter_code
_entity_poly.pdbx_strand_id
1 'polypeptide(L)'
;RGLDSRVAVDSVTTIAQVVEGSMVQPLQLRFYLTLLAALSLLLGAIGVFGVVNHSVTRRRPEYAVRLALGATSKSLLTQVLQGAAKPIILGAAAGLMGVVLIAQWLTSFLYGMEPTDPISMALGVGALLLIALAAAMLPALRATR
;
A
#
# COMPACT_ATOMS: atom_id res chain seq x y z
N ARG A 1 -14.55 36.57 -52.90
CA ARG A 1 -13.33 35.88 -53.38
C ARG A 1 -12.15 36.49 -52.63
N GLY A 2 -11.32 35.79 -51.88
CA GLY A 2 -11.23 34.36 -51.64
C GLY A 2 -10.73 34.13 -50.21
N LEU A 3 -11.31 33.13 -49.57
CA LEU A 3 -10.75 32.54 -48.36
C LEU A 3 -9.47 31.82 -48.78
N ASP A 4 -8.35 32.17 -48.16
CA ASP A 4 -7.04 31.62 -48.49
C ASP A 4 -7.00 30.13 -48.17
N SER A 5 -6.96 29.31 -49.22
CA SER A 5 -7.10 27.84 -49.19
C SER A 5 -5.80 27.13 -48.82
N ARG A 6 -4.87 27.82 -48.15
CA ARG A 6 -3.55 27.32 -47.72
C ARG A 6 -3.39 27.19 -46.21
N VAL A 7 -4.41 27.55 -45.43
CA VAL A 7 -4.45 27.15 -44.01
C VAL A 7 -4.90 25.70 -43.98
N ALA A 8 -3.92 24.79 -43.87
CA ALA A 8 -4.20 23.41 -43.53
C ALA A 8 -4.93 23.41 -42.19
N VAL A 9 -6.25 23.21 -42.24
CA VAL A 9 -7.06 22.89 -41.06
C VAL A 9 -6.63 21.49 -40.65
N ASP A 10 -5.56 21.42 -39.88
CA ASP A 10 -5.07 20.19 -39.29
C ASP A 10 -6.03 19.80 -38.16
N SER A 11 -7.05 19.02 -38.54
CA SER A 11 -8.07 18.42 -37.68
C SER A 11 -8.91 19.40 -36.82
N VAL A 12 -10.16 19.62 -37.22
CA VAL A 12 -11.18 20.21 -36.34
C VAL A 12 -11.49 19.19 -35.24
N THR A 13 -10.66 19.17 -34.21
CA THR A 13 -10.85 18.36 -33.01
C THR A 13 -11.40 19.28 -31.94
N THR A 14 -12.59 18.98 -31.43
CA THR A 14 -13.17 19.76 -30.34
C THR A 14 -12.23 19.70 -29.13
N ILE A 15 -12.14 20.78 -28.34
CA ILE A 15 -11.41 20.75 -27.04
C ILE A 15 -11.84 19.54 -26.21
N ALA A 16 -13.11 19.13 -26.31
CA ALA A 16 -13.66 17.93 -25.71
C ALA A 16 -12.94 16.63 -26.14
N GLN A 17 -12.66 16.45 -27.44
CA GLN A 17 -11.96 15.27 -27.96
C GLN A 17 -10.45 15.27 -27.68
N VAL A 18 -9.82 16.44 -27.57
CA VAL A 18 -8.43 16.50 -27.09
C VAL A 18 -8.39 16.15 -25.61
N VAL A 19 -9.36 16.56 -24.78
CA VAL A 19 -9.41 16.17 -23.36
C VAL A 19 -9.70 14.67 -23.18
N GLU A 20 -10.59 14.08 -23.99
CA GLU A 20 -10.81 12.62 -24.02
C GLU A 20 -9.59 11.85 -24.56
N GLY A 21 -8.88 12.39 -25.55
CA GLY A 21 -7.65 11.81 -26.11
C GLY A 21 -6.39 12.06 -25.26
N SER A 22 -6.37 13.12 -24.45
CA SER A 22 -5.24 13.48 -23.56
C SER A 22 -5.25 12.69 -22.25
N MET A 23 -6.37 12.05 -21.92
CA MET A 23 -6.48 11.06 -20.84
C MET A 23 -5.82 9.71 -21.22
N VAL A 24 -5.24 9.59 -22.41
CA VAL A 24 -4.21 8.57 -22.66
C VAL A 24 -2.94 9.05 -21.97
N GLN A 25 -2.86 8.85 -20.65
CA GLN A 25 -1.60 9.06 -19.93
C GLN A 25 -0.51 8.38 -20.75
N PRO A 26 0.57 9.09 -21.10
CA PRO A 26 1.62 8.53 -21.93
C PRO A 26 2.06 7.22 -21.28
N LEU A 27 2.06 6.13 -22.05
CA LEU A 27 2.31 4.77 -21.54
C LEU A 27 3.59 4.71 -20.67
N GLN A 28 4.55 5.59 -20.95
CA GLN A 28 5.76 5.80 -20.15
C GLN A 28 5.49 6.28 -18.72
N LEU A 29 4.62 7.29 -18.52
CA LEU A 29 4.27 7.78 -17.18
C LEU A 29 3.53 6.72 -16.38
N ARG A 30 2.57 6.02 -17.00
CA ARG A 30 1.89 4.88 -16.37
C ARG A 30 2.88 3.82 -15.91
N PHE A 31 3.83 3.45 -16.76
CA PHE A 31 4.87 2.49 -16.41
C PHE A 31 5.69 2.93 -15.19
N TYR A 32 6.20 4.17 -15.16
CA TYR A 32 6.98 4.66 -14.01
C TYR A 32 6.16 4.71 -12.71
N LEU A 33 4.90 5.14 -12.78
CA LEU A 33 4.01 5.17 -11.60
C LEU A 33 3.71 3.76 -11.08
N THR A 34 3.44 2.79 -11.98
CA THR A 34 3.23 1.39 -11.57
C THR A 34 4.48 0.76 -10.98
N LEU A 35 5.66 1.04 -11.55
CA LEU A 35 6.93 0.55 -11.03
C LEU A 35 7.22 1.15 -9.64
N LEU A 36 6.99 2.45 -9.46
CA LEU A 36 7.16 3.11 -8.17
C LEU A 36 6.20 2.54 -7.13
N ALA A 37 4.93 2.34 -7.48
CA ALA A 37 3.95 1.73 -6.60
C ALA A 37 4.38 0.31 -6.18
N ALA A 38 4.87 -0.50 -7.12
CA ALA A 38 5.38 -1.83 -6.84
C ALA A 38 6.59 -1.79 -5.88
N LEU A 39 7.55 -0.88 -6.11
CA LEU A 39 8.71 -0.71 -5.23
C LEU A 39 8.33 -0.22 -3.83
N SER A 40 7.39 0.74 -3.73
CA SER A 40 6.86 1.21 -2.45
C SER A 40 6.18 0.07 -1.68
N LEU A 41 5.41 -0.77 -2.37
CA LEU A 41 4.79 -1.94 -1.76
C LEU A 41 5.83 -2.94 -1.25
N LEU A 42 6.89 -3.18 -2.04
CA LEU A 42 8.00 -4.06 -1.68
C LEU A 42 8.76 -3.53 -0.47
N LEU A 43 9.04 -2.23 -0.43
CA LEU A 43 9.72 -1.59 0.69
C LEU A 43 8.87 -1.63 1.97
N GLY A 44 7.57 -1.37 1.85
CA GLY A 44 6.60 -1.53 2.93
C GLY A 44 6.55 -2.96 3.45
N ALA A 45 6.54 -3.95 2.55
CA ALA A 45 6.57 -5.37 2.87
C ALA A 45 7.81 -5.75 3.68
N ILE A 46 8.99 -5.30 3.24
CA ILE A 46 10.27 -5.53 3.93
C ILE A 46 10.24 -4.89 5.32
N GLY A 47 9.74 -3.66 5.44
CA GLY A 47 9.63 -2.96 6.72
C GLY A 47 8.73 -3.69 7.72
N VAL A 48 7.54 -4.10 7.27
CA VAL A 48 6.60 -4.89 8.09
C VAL A 48 7.22 -6.22 8.52
N PHE A 49 7.86 -6.95 7.60
CA PHE A 49 8.57 -8.19 7.91
C PHE A 49 9.66 -7.97 8.97
N GLY A 50 10.47 -6.92 8.80
CA GLY A 50 11.52 -6.56 9.75
C GLY A 50 10.98 -6.28 11.15
N VAL A 51 9.93 -5.45 11.26
CA VAL A 51 9.30 -5.10 12.55
C VAL A 51 8.69 -6.32 13.23
N VAL A 52 7.95 -7.15 12.49
CA VAL A 52 7.31 -8.36 13.03
C VAL A 52 8.37 -9.37 13.47
N ASN A 53 9.35 -9.68 12.60
CA ASN A 53 10.40 -10.65 12.92
C ASN A 53 11.26 -10.18 14.11
N HIS A 54 11.59 -8.90 14.18
CA HIS A 54 12.35 -8.34 15.31
C HIS A 54 11.56 -8.45 16.62
N SER A 55 10.26 -8.13 16.58
CA SER A 55 9.37 -8.19 17.75
C SER A 55 9.23 -9.62 18.28
N VAL A 56 9.11 -10.62 17.39
CA VAL A 56 9.03 -12.03 17.79
C VAL A 56 10.38 -12.52 18.31
N THR A 57 11.48 -12.21 17.62
CA THR A 57 12.82 -12.68 17.99
C THR A 57 13.25 -12.14 19.36
N ARG A 58 12.93 -10.88 19.69
CA ARG A 58 13.20 -10.33 21.04
C ARG A 58 12.44 -11.06 22.15
N ARG A 59 11.24 -11.58 21.88
CA ARG A 59 10.39 -12.26 22.88
C ARG A 59 10.56 -13.78 22.92
N ARG A 60 11.36 -14.37 22.01
CA ARG A 60 11.66 -15.82 21.97
C ARG A 60 12.13 -16.40 23.31
N PRO A 61 13.00 -15.75 24.12
CA PRO A 61 13.45 -16.32 25.38
C PRO A 61 12.29 -16.53 26.37
N GLU A 62 11.36 -15.57 26.46
CA GLU A 62 10.18 -15.65 27.33
C GLU A 62 9.23 -16.78 26.88
N TYR A 63 9.07 -16.92 25.56
CA TYR A 63 8.29 -17.97 24.93
C TYR A 63 8.86 -19.37 25.22
N ALA A 64 10.18 -19.54 25.16
CA ALA A 64 10.85 -20.81 25.45
C ALA A 64 10.71 -21.23 26.92
N VAL A 65 10.84 -20.29 27.86
CA VAL A 65 10.65 -20.57 29.30
C VAL A 65 9.21 -20.99 29.59
N ARG A 66 8.22 -20.31 29.01
CA ARG A 66 6.80 -20.69 29.18
C ARG A 66 6.49 -22.07 28.58
N LEU A 67 7.09 -22.41 27.45
CA LEU A 67 6.93 -23.74 26.84
C LEU A 67 7.51 -24.83 27.75
N ALA A 68 8.69 -24.60 28.35
CA ALA A 68 9.31 -25.51 29.31
C ALA A 68 8.48 -25.71 30.59
N LEU A 69 7.69 -24.70 30.98
CA LEU A 69 6.75 -24.76 32.10
C LEU A 69 5.39 -25.41 31.73
N GLY A 70 5.24 -25.96 30.52
CA GLY A 70 4.05 -26.71 30.10
C GLY A 70 2.97 -25.88 29.40
N ALA A 71 3.27 -24.66 28.95
CA ALA A 71 2.31 -23.87 28.18
C ALA A 71 1.98 -24.54 26.83
N THR A 72 0.69 -24.60 26.47
CA THR A 72 0.23 -25.16 25.20
C THR A 72 0.67 -24.31 24.01
N SER A 73 1.15 -24.93 22.94
CA SER A 73 1.62 -24.25 21.71
C SER A 73 0.59 -23.28 21.11
N LYS A 74 -0.71 -23.55 21.28
CA LYS A 74 -1.81 -22.63 20.88
C LYS A 74 -1.79 -21.31 21.65
N SER A 75 -1.52 -21.34 22.96
CA SER A 75 -1.46 -20.13 23.80
C SER A 75 -0.30 -19.23 23.36
N LEU A 76 0.86 -19.83 23.08
CA LEU A 76 2.01 -19.13 22.52
C LEU A 76 1.71 -18.50 21.16
N LEU A 77 1.10 -19.26 20.25
CA LEU A 77 0.75 -18.78 18.91
C LEU A 77 -0.17 -17.55 18.99
N THR A 78 -1.17 -17.60 19.88
CA THR A 78 -2.14 -16.52 20.07
C THR A 78 -1.45 -15.27 20.63
N GLN A 79 -0.53 -15.45 21.58
CA GLN A 79 0.22 -14.34 22.18
C GLN A 79 1.18 -13.67 21.18
N VAL A 80 1.83 -14.46 20.31
CA VAL A 80 2.67 -13.95 19.22
C VAL A 80 1.84 -13.16 18.21
N LEU A 81 0.69 -13.71 17.79
CA LEU A 81 -0.21 -13.05 16.84
C LEU A 81 -0.78 -11.74 17.41
N GLN A 82 -1.20 -11.72 18.68
CA GLN A 82 -1.65 -10.49 19.34
C GLN A 82 -0.55 -9.44 19.48
N GLY A 83 0.68 -9.88 19.76
CA GLY A 83 1.86 -9.02 19.79
C GLY A 83 2.17 -8.39 18.43
N ALA A 84 2.00 -9.15 17.34
CA ALA A 84 2.17 -8.67 15.98
C ALA A 84 1.01 -7.78 15.49
N ALA A 85 -0.23 -8.05 15.92
CA ALA A 85 -1.42 -7.32 15.47
C ALA A 85 -1.41 -5.84 15.89
N LYS A 86 -0.96 -5.53 17.12
CA LYS A 86 -0.93 -4.14 17.63
C LYS A 86 -0.17 -3.16 16.71
N PRO A 87 1.12 -3.38 16.38
CA PRO A 87 1.85 -2.45 15.51
C PRO A 87 1.27 -2.41 14.09
N ILE A 88 0.74 -3.52 13.58
CA ILE A 88 0.09 -3.57 12.25
C ILE A 88 -1.15 -2.66 12.22
N ILE A 89 -2.04 -2.78 13.20
CA ILE A 89 -3.27 -1.99 13.28
C ILE A 89 -2.96 -0.50 13.45
N LEU A 90 -2.01 -0.17 14.33
CA LEU A 90 -1.60 1.23 14.54
C LEU A 90 -0.96 1.82 13.29
N GLY A 91 -0.09 1.08 12.60
CA GLY A 91 0.51 1.51 11.35
C GLY A 91 -0.52 1.70 10.24
N ALA A 92 -1.48 0.78 10.10
CA ALA A 92 -2.56 0.88 9.12
C ALA A 92 -3.47 2.08 9.39
N ALA A 93 -3.87 2.31 10.65
CA ALA A 93 -4.69 3.46 11.02
C ALA A 93 -3.95 4.79 10.77
N ALA A 94 -2.67 4.87 11.14
CA ALA A 94 -1.84 6.05 10.89
C ALA A 94 -1.65 6.30 9.38
N GLY A 95 -1.41 5.25 8.60
CA GLY A 95 -1.27 5.34 7.14
C GLY A 95 -2.55 5.80 6.45
N LEU A 96 -3.71 5.26 6.84
CA LEU A 96 -5.02 5.68 6.32
C LEU A 96 -5.32 7.15 6.65
N MET A 97 -5.10 7.58 7.89
CA MET A 97 -5.24 8.99 8.26
C MET A 97 -4.31 9.87 7.43
N GLY A 98 -3.03 9.49 7.31
CA GLY A 98 -2.03 10.23 6.56
C GLY A 98 -2.41 10.40 5.08
N VAL A 99 -2.88 9.33 4.43
CA VAL A 99 -3.25 9.40 3.00
C VAL A 99 -4.45 10.32 2.78
N VAL A 100 -5.46 10.27 3.66
CA VAL A 100 -6.65 11.14 3.57
C VAL A 100 -6.26 12.61 3.77
N LEU A 101 -5.44 12.90 4.78
CA LEU A 101 -4.94 14.26 5.06
C LEU A 101 -4.16 14.83 3.88
N ILE A 102 -3.21 14.05 3.35
CA ILE A 102 -2.39 14.46 2.20
C ILE A 102 -3.25 14.67 0.96
N ALA A 103 -4.20 13.77 0.71
CA ALA A 103 -5.06 13.88 -0.47
C ALA A 103 -5.98 15.09 -0.41
N GLN A 104 -6.60 15.35 0.75
CA GLN A 104 -7.37 16.57 0.98
C GLN A 104 -6.51 17.82 0.78
N TRP A 105 -5.29 17.83 1.32
CA TRP A 105 -4.37 18.94 1.13
C TRP A 105 -4.03 19.16 -0.35
N LEU A 106 -3.82 18.08 -1.11
CA LEU A 106 -3.50 18.16 -2.54
C LEU A 106 -4.69 18.67 -3.38
N THR A 107 -5.92 18.32 -3.03
CA THR A 107 -7.11 18.86 -3.72
C THR A 107 -7.26 20.38 -3.56
N SER A 108 -6.65 20.98 -2.54
CA SER A 108 -6.63 22.45 -2.42
C SER A 108 -5.75 23.14 -3.48
N PHE A 109 -4.81 22.41 -4.09
CA PHE A 109 -3.92 22.90 -5.13
C PHE A 109 -4.34 22.50 -6.55
N LEU A 110 -5.07 21.38 -6.70
CA LEU A 110 -5.49 20.86 -8.00
C LEU A 110 -7.01 20.81 -8.12
N TYR A 111 -7.57 21.74 -8.91
CA TYR A 111 -8.98 21.73 -9.28
C TYR A 111 -9.33 20.48 -10.11
N GLY A 112 -10.34 19.73 -9.67
CA GLY A 112 -10.95 18.65 -10.45
C GLY A 112 -10.40 17.23 -10.22
N MET A 113 -9.50 17.01 -9.26
CA MET A 113 -9.16 15.64 -8.83
C MET A 113 -10.10 15.17 -7.72
N GLU A 114 -10.72 14.00 -7.89
CA GLU A 114 -11.39 13.31 -6.79
C GLU A 114 -10.35 12.94 -5.72
N PRO A 115 -10.53 13.37 -4.45
CA PRO A 115 -9.49 13.24 -3.43
C PRO A 115 -9.12 11.80 -3.08
N THR A 116 -10.02 10.84 -3.25
CA THR A 116 -9.82 9.50 -2.71
C THR A 116 -10.42 8.44 -3.62
N ASP A 117 -9.57 7.61 -4.20
CA ASP A 117 -9.97 6.34 -4.83
C ASP A 117 -10.01 5.23 -3.76
N PRO A 118 -11.20 4.80 -3.30
CA PRO A 118 -11.33 3.80 -2.25
C PRO A 118 -10.79 2.43 -2.67
N ILE A 119 -10.80 2.11 -3.96
CA ILE A 119 -10.37 0.81 -4.48
C ILE A 119 -8.86 0.69 -4.34
N SER A 120 -8.11 1.71 -4.77
CA SER A 120 -6.65 1.74 -4.64
C SER A 120 -6.21 1.69 -3.17
N MET A 121 -6.91 2.40 -2.28
CA MET A 121 -6.64 2.35 -0.83
C MET A 121 -6.91 0.95 -0.25
N ALA A 122 -8.05 0.33 -0.59
CA ALA A 122 -8.40 -1.00 -0.13
C ALA A 122 -7.40 -2.06 -0.63
N LEU A 123 -6.98 -1.97 -1.89
CA LEU A 123 -5.97 -2.87 -2.46
C LEU A 123 -4.61 -2.72 -1.77
N GLY A 124 -4.15 -1.49 -1.53
CA GLY A 124 -2.88 -1.24 -0.84
C GLY A 124 -2.87 -1.77 0.59
N VAL A 125 -3.92 -1.46 1.38
CA VAL A 125 -4.07 -1.97 2.75
C VAL A 125 -4.20 -3.49 2.76
N GLY A 126 -5.02 -4.06 1.85
CA GLY A 126 -5.20 -5.49 1.73
C GLY A 126 -3.90 -6.22 1.39
N ALA A 127 -3.11 -5.70 0.45
CA ALA A 127 -1.81 -6.25 0.09
C ALA A 127 -0.83 -6.23 1.28
N LEU A 128 -0.74 -5.11 2.00
CA LEU A 128 0.12 -4.99 3.18
C LEU A 128 -0.33 -5.93 4.32
N LEU A 129 -1.64 -6.08 4.54
CA LEU A 129 -2.18 -7.02 5.52
C LEU A 129 -1.85 -8.47 5.18
N LEU A 130 -1.99 -8.87 3.91
CA LEU A 130 -1.62 -10.21 3.45
C LEU A 130 -0.14 -10.49 3.67
N ILE A 131 0.72 -9.51 3.33
CA ILE A 131 2.16 -9.59 3.57
C ILE A 131 2.46 -9.70 5.06
N ALA A 132 1.82 -8.88 5.89
CA ALA A 132 1.99 -8.90 7.34
C ALA A 132 1.59 -10.25 7.95
N LEU A 133 0.49 -10.84 7.47
CA LEU A 133 0.00 -12.14 7.90
C LEU A 133 0.99 -13.25 7.51
N ALA A 134 1.46 -13.26 6.26
CA ALA A 134 2.46 -14.20 5.77
C ALA A 134 3.78 -14.07 6.56
N ALA A 135 4.20 -12.82 6.82
CA ALA A 135 5.39 -12.51 7.60
C ALA A 135 5.27 -12.94 9.07
N ALA A 136 4.07 -12.91 9.67
CA ALA A 136 3.83 -13.35 11.04
C ALA A 136 3.70 -14.88 11.14
N MET A 137 3.17 -15.55 10.12
CA MET A 137 3.03 -17.02 10.10
C MET A 137 4.38 -17.74 10.10
N LEU A 138 5.37 -17.25 9.35
CA LEU A 138 6.73 -17.80 9.28
C LEU A 138 7.43 -17.95 10.67
N PRO A 139 7.58 -16.89 11.48
CA PRO A 139 8.18 -16.98 12.80
C PRO A 139 7.28 -17.67 13.82
N ALA A 140 5.95 -17.61 13.67
CA ALA A 140 5.01 -18.31 14.53
C ALA A 140 5.14 -19.84 14.39
N LEU A 141 5.25 -20.35 13.16
CA LEU A 141 5.53 -21.76 12.87
C LEU A 141 6.91 -22.20 13.39
N ARG A 142 7.91 -21.32 13.28
CA ARG A 142 9.26 -21.56 13.84
C ARG A 142 9.31 -21.55 15.36
N ALA A 143 8.33 -20.94 16.04
CA ALA A 143 8.29 -20.91 17.51
C ALA A 143 7.58 -22.13 18.12
N THR A 144 6.79 -22.85 17.32
CA THR A 144 6.09 -24.08 17.72
C THR A 144 6.89 -25.36 17.44
N ARG A 145 7.97 -25.27 16.65
CA ARG A 145 8.98 -26.32 16.49
C ARG A 145 10.14 -26.03 17.43
#